data_AF-A0A259HA31-F1
#
_entry.id   AF-A0A259HA31-F1
#
_cell.length_a   1.000
_cell.length_b   1.000
_cell.length_c   1.000
_cell.angle_alpha   90.00
_cell.angle_beta   90.00
_cell.angle_gamma   90.00
#
_symmetry.space_group_name_H-M   'P 1'
#
loop_
_entity.id
_entity.type
_entity.pdbx_description
1 polymer ?
#
loop_
_entity_poly.entity_id
_entity_poly.type
_entity_poly.pdbx_seq_one_letter_code
_entity_poly.pdbx_strand_id
1 'polypeptide(L)'
;MKAFRPAFTIIEILVSVIIISFAILFVLKIHSENHEQIVYITQRNTLAFQDSLYLDKESLRYHKDHKTAYDVLEKTFKITEQESREILKQHSSDIFTPEEIEILPPAGQPGPSTIVNEVMLKGKQSSIYSHFRLEPF
;
A
#
# COMPACT_ATOMS: atom_id res chain seq x y z
N MET A 1 -5.83 68.26 -3.80
CA MET A 1 -6.48 67.58 -2.66
C MET A 1 -6.18 66.10 -2.76
N LYS A 2 -5.61 65.47 -1.73
CA LYS A 2 -5.40 64.01 -1.71
C LYS A 2 -6.77 63.34 -1.53
N ALA A 3 -7.22 62.59 -2.52
CA ALA A 3 -8.44 61.80 -2.42
C ALA A 3 -8.20 60.66 -1.42
N PHE A 4 -8.86 60.72 -0.26
CA PHE A 4 -8.90 59.59 0.66
C PHE A 4 -9.69 58.46 0.00
N ARG A 5 -9.10 57.27 -0.04
CA ARG A 5 -9.80 56.08 -0.56
C ARG A 5 -11.03 55.82 0.32
N PRO A 6 -12.19 55.49 -0.27
CA PRO A 6 -13.39 55.20 0.50
C PRO A 6 -13.13 54.04 1.46
N ALA A 7 -13.60 54.16 2.70
CA ALA A 7 -13.57 53.09 3.68
C ALA A 7 -14.59 52.01 3.32
N PHE A 8 -14.33 50.76 3.71
CA PHE A 8 -15.22 49.62 3.48
C PHE A 8 -16.62 49.86 4.08
N THR A 9 -17.65 49.45 3.35
CA THR A 9 -19.03 49.51 3.82
C THR A 9 -19.34 48.37 4.79
N ILE A 10 -20.30 48.56 5.70
CA ILE A 10 -20.74 47.53 6.66
C ILE A 10 -21.17 46.24 5.92
N ILE A 11 -21.83 46.39 4.77
CA ILE A 11 -22.26 45.26 3.93
C ILE A 11 -21.05 44.47 3.41
N GLU A 12 -20.01 45.15 2.89
CA GLU A 12 -18.79 44.46 2.46
C GLU A 12 -18.11 43.71 3.60
N ILE A 13 -18.06 44.30 4.80
CA ILE A 13 -17.49 43.63 5.98
C ILE A 13 -18.30 42.35 6.28
N LEU A 14 -19.63 42.43 6.27
CA LEU A 14 -20.50 41.31 6.59
C LEU A 14 -20.36 40.18 5.56
N VAL A 15 -20.33 40.51 4.27
CA VAL A 15 -20.10 39.54 3.19
C VAL A 15 -18.70 38.92 3.29
N SER A 16 -17.67 39.71 3.60
CA SER A 16 -16.30 39.20 3.76
C SER A 16 -16.20 38.20 4.91
N VAL A 17 -16.85 38.48 6.04
CA VAL A 17 -16.87 37.57 7.20
C VAL A 17 -17.56 36.25 6.84
N ILE A 18 -18.67 36.29 6.10
CA ILE A 18 -19.37 35.08 5.64
C ILE A 18 -18.45 34.25 4.74
N ILE A 19 -17.81 34.88 3.75
CA ILE A 19 -16.91 34.20 2.80
C ILE A 19 -15.75 33.54 3.55
N ILE A 20 -15.09 34.28 4.45
CA ILE A 20 -13.97 33.76 5.24
C ILE A 20 -14.40 32.57 6.12
N SER A 21 -15.58 32.66 6.73
CA SER A 21 -16.11 31.58 7.58
C SER A 21 -16.31 30.28 6.79
N PHE A 22 -16.92 30.36 5.61
CA PHE A 22 -17.07 29.19 4.74
C PHE A 22 -15.73 28.65 4.23
N ALA A 23 -14.81 29.54 3.87
CA ALA A 23 -13.48 29.15 3.40
C ALA A 23 -12.70 28.36 4.48
N ILE A 24 -12.74 28.81 5.74
CA ILE A 24 -12.07 28.13 6.86
C ILE A 24 -12.63 26.72 7.06
N LEU A 25 -13.95 26.55 7.06
CA LEU A 25 -14.57 25.23 7.21
C LEU A 25 -14.15 24.27 6.08
N PHE A 26 -14.11 24.77 4.85
CA PHE A 26 -13.68 23.98 3.70
C PHE A 26 -12.20 23.56 3.79
N VAL A 27 -11.32 24.50 4.17
CA VAL A 27 -9.88 24.23 4.37
C VAL A 27 -9.66 23.21 5.49
N LEU A 28 -10.37 23.34 6.62
CA LEU A 28 -10.27 22.40 7.74
C LEU A 28 -10.71 20.99 7.32
N LYS A 29 -11.79 20.87 6.53
CA LYS A 29 -12.24 19.59 6.01
C LYS A 29 -11.18 18.93 5.12
N ILE A 30 -10.64 19.66 4.15
CA ILE A 30 -9.57 19.16 3.27
C ILE A 30 -8.35 18.74 4.08
N HIS A 31 -7.95 19.55 5.07
CA HIS A 31 -6.81 19.24 5.90
C HIS A 31 -7.01 17.94 6.71
N SER A 32 -8.20 17.75 7.27
CA SER A 32 -8.56 16.53 8.00
C SER A 32 -8.56 15.30 7.10
N GLU A 33 -9.18 15.38 5.92
CA GLU A 33 -9.21 14.29 4.94
C GLU A 33 -7.80 13.94 4.45
N ASN A 34 -6.97 14.95 4.17
CA ASN A 34 -5.58 14.74 3.79
C ASN A 34 -4.76 14.06 4.89
N HIS A 35 -4.97 14.43 6.15
CA HIS A 35 -4.27 13.80 7.26
C HIS A 35 -4.60 12.31 7.37
N GLU A 36 -5.88 11.95 7.30
CA GLU A 36 -6.33 10.56 7.33
C GLU A 36 -5.73 9.75 6.17
N GLN A 37 -5.73 10.33 4.96
CA GLN A 37 -5.13 9.70 3.79
C GLN A 37 -3.61 9.50 3.94
N ILE A 38 -2.89 10.50 4.45
CA ILE A 38 -1.44 10.41 4.69
C ILE A 38 -1.14 9.31 5.72
N VAL A 39 -1.92 9.24 6.81
CA VAL A 39 -1.76 8.18 7.83
C VAL A 39 -2.03 6.81 7.21
N TYR A 40 -3.10 6.67 6.43
CA TYR A 40 -3.43 5.43 5.73
C TYR A 40 -2.31 4.99 4.78
N ILE A 41 -1.83 5.89 3.91
CA ILE A 41 -0.73 5.59 2.97
C ILE A 41 0.53 5.18 3.71
N THR A 42 0.87 5.89 4.79
CA THR A 42 2.06 5.59 5.60
C THR A 42 1.97 4.21 6.25
N GLN A 43 0.81 3.89 6.84
CA GLN A 43 0.57 2.57 7.42
C GLN A 43 0.58 1.48 6.36
N ARG A 44 -0.06 1.70 5.21
CA ARG A 44 -0.07 0.75 4.09
C ARG A 44 1.33 0.47 3.58
N ASN A 45 2.15 1.50 3.40
CA ASN A 45 3.54 1.35 2.95
C ASN A 45 4.39 0.59 3.96
N THR A 46 4.18 0.84 5.26
CA THR A 46 4.89 0.11 6.32
C THR A 46 4.54 -1.38 6.28
N LEU A 47 3.26 -1.71 6.14
CA LEU A 47 2.80 -3.09 6.02
C LEU A 47 3.30 -3.75 4.73
N ALA A 48 3.23 -3.06 3.59
CA ALA A 48 3.74 -3.56 2.32
C ALA A 48 5.27 -3.80 2.35
N PHE A 49 6.02 -2.99 3.11
CA PHE A 49 7.44 -3.22 3.34
C PHE A 49 7.67 -4.45 4.22
N GLN A 50 6.85 -4.67 5.26
CA GLN A 50 6.92 -5.88 6.07
C GLN A 50 6.56 -7.14 5.28
N ASP A 51 5.56 -7.04 4.39
CA ASP A 51 5.13 -8.11 3.50
C ASP A 51 6.28 -8.61 2.63
N SER A 52 7.21 -7.73 2.23
CA SER A 52 8.39 -8.09 1.43
C SER A 52 9.29 -9.15 2.09
N LEU A 53 9.27 -9.28 3.42
CA LEU A 53 10.03 -10.30 4.15
C LEU A 53 9.55 -11.73 3.84
N TYR A 54 8.33 -11.87 3.34
CA TYR A 54 7.70 -13.16 3.03
C TYR A 54 7.69 -13.47 1.53
N LEU A 55 8.14 -12.53 0.69
CA LEU A 55 8.15 -12.63 -0.77
C LEU A 55 9.54 -13.05 -1.26
N ASP A 56 9.84 -14.35 -1.13
CA ASP A 56 11.03 -14.96 -1.75
C ASP A 56 10.63 -15.89 -2.91
N LYS A 57 11.59 -16.39 -3.70
CA LYS A 57 11.37 -17.37 -4.78
C LYS A 57 10.68 -18.64 -4.29
N GLU A 58 10.89 -18.97 -3.02
CA GLU A 58 10.31 -20.12 -2.35
C GLU A 58 8.89 -19.85 -1.81
N SER A 59 8.39 -18.60 -1.88
CA SER A 59 7.08 -18.21 -1.35
C SER A 59 5.93 -19.03 -1.93
N LEU A 60 6.01 -19.39 -3.21
CA LEU A 60 5.02 -20.21 -3.91
C LEU A 60 4.91 -21.65 -3.35
N ARG A 61 5.92 -22.13 -2.62
CA ARG A 61 5.88 -23.45 -1.98
C ARG A 61 5.12 -23.43 -0.66
N TYR A 62 4.89 -22.26 -0.09
CA TYR A 62 4.15 -22.10 1.15
C TYR A 62 2.66 -21.99 0.82
N HIS A 63 1.87 -22.99 1.22
CA HIS A 63 0.42 -22.98 1.06
C HIS A 63 -0.26 -23.31 2.39
N LYS A 64 -1.00 -22.34 2.94
CA LYS A 64 -1.65 -22.44 4.26
C LYS A 64 -0.64 -22.67 5.39
N ASP A 65 0.56 -22.11 5.23
CA ASP A 65 1.61 -22.19 6.22
C ASP A 65 1.69 -20.91 7.04
N HIS A 66 1.79 -21.08 8.35
CA HIS A 66 2.18 -20.02 9.26
C HIS A 66 3.71 -19.99 9.34
N LYS A 67 4.34 -18.88 8.95
CA LYS A 67 5.80 -18.73 8.93
C LYS A 67 6.23 -17.46 9.62
N THR A 68 7.35 -17.53 10.34
CA THR A 68 8.04 -16.31 10.77
C THR A 68 8.87 -15.73 9.63
N ALA A 69 9.16 -14.44 9.68
CA ALA A 69 10.06 -13.81 8.72
C ALA A 69 11.46 -14.45 8.77
N TYR A 70 11.87 -14.95 9.94
CA TYR A 70 13.12 -15.70 10.10
C TYR A 70 13.11 -17.01 9.29
N ASP A 71 12.04 -17.81 9.39
CA ASP A 71 11.93 -19.10 8.69
C ASP A 71 11.99 -18.95 7.16
N VAL A 72 11.50 -17.82 6.66
CA VAL A 72 11.55 -17.49 5.23
C VAL A 72 12.95 -17.04 4.84
N LEU A 73 13.53 -16.08 5.57
CA LEU A 73 14.77 -15.41 5.18
C LEU A 73 16.04 -16.21 5.49
N GLU A 74 16.06 -17.06 6.51
CA GLU A 74 17.25 -17.85 6.89
C GLU A 74 17.74 -18.74 5.74
N LYS A 75 16.83 -19.19 4.88
CA LYS A 75 17.17 -20.02 3.70
C LYS A 75 18.00 -19.28 2.67
N THR A 76 17.83 -17.96 2.57
CA THR A 76 18.43 -17.11 1.53
C THR A 76 19.53 -16.22 2.09
N PHE A 77 19.42 -15.80 3.35
CA PHE A 77 20.36 -14.91 4.03
C PHE A 77 20.93 -15.53 5.29
N LYS A 78 22.26 -15.45 5.46
CA LYS A 78 22.93 -15.85 6.69
C LYS A 78 22.79 -14.76 7.76
N ILE A 79 21.77 -14.85 8.60
CA ILE A 79 21.51 -13.89 9.68
C ILE A 79 22.38 -14.26 10.89
N THR A 80 23.48 -13.52 11.06
CA THR A 80 24.49 -13.82 12.10
C THR A 80 24.22 -13.11 13.42
N GLU A 81 23.60 -11.93 13.36
CA GLU A 81 23.31 -11.10 14.53
C GLU A 81 22.13 -11.65 15.33
N GLN A 82 22.29 -11.78 16.64
CA GLN A 82 21.24 -12.34 17.50
C GLN A 82 20.00 -11.43 17.58
N GLU A 83 20.21 -10.12 17.69
CA GLU A 83 19.11 -9.16 17.77
C GLU A 83 18.19 -9.24 16.55
N SER A 84 18.76 -9.24 15.33
CA SER A 84 17.98 -9.36 14.10
C SER A 84 17.18 -10.66 14.04
N ARG A 85 17.75 -11.78 14.51
CA ARG A 85 17.02 -13.06 14.56
C ARG A 85 15.81 -13.00 15.46
N GLU A 86 15.95 -12.42 16.65
CA GLU A 86 14.85 -12.31 17.58
C GLU A 86 13.75 -11.37 17.07
N ILE A 87 14.12 -10.26 16.42
CA ILE A 87 13.15 -9.37 15.75
C ILE A 87 12.40 -10.13 14.65
N LEU A 88 13.11 -10.87 13.79
CA LEU A 88 12.48 -11.59 12.68
C LEU A 88 11.57 -12.74 13.13
N LYS A 89 11.88 -13.39 14.27
CA LYS A 89 11.02 -14.42 14.85
C LYS A 89 9.73 -13.87 15.46
N GLN A 90 9.72 -12.60 15.89
CA GLN A 90 8.52 -11.95 16.41
C GLN A 90 7.51 -11.61 15.31
N HIS A 91 7.96 -11.52 14.07
CA HIS A 91 7.10 -11.26 12.91
C HIS A 91 6.70 -12.57 12.25
N SER A 92 5.40 -12.85 12.25
CA SER A 92 4.80 -14.02 11.63
C SER A 92 3.61 -13.65 10.76
N SER A 93 3.41 -14.39 9.67
CA SER A 93 2.27 -14.20 8.77
C SER A 93 1.78 -15.53 8.22
N ASP A 94 0.49 -15.59 7.89
CA ASP A 94 -0.09 -16.73 7.18
C ASP A 94 0.05 -16.51 5.67
N ILE A 95 0.77 -17.42 5.02
CA ILE A 95 1.03 -17.38 3.58
C ILE A 95 0.07 -18.34 2.88
N PHE A 96 -0.64 -17.81 1.88
CA PHE A 96 -1.57 -18.59 1.07
C PHE A 96 -1.28 -18.38 -0.42
N THR A 97 -0.88 -19.44 -1.10
CA THR A 97 -0.61 -19.44 -2.55
C THR A 97 -1.76 -20.17 -3.25
N PRO A 98 -2.74 -19.50 -3.88
CA PRO A 98 -3.77 -20.15 -4.67
C PRO A 98 -3.20 -20.90 -5.90
N GLU A 99 -4.06 -21.66 -6.58
CA GLU A 99 -3.68 -22.39 -7.81
C GLU A 99 -3.23 -21.43 -8.92
N GLU A 100 -2.32 -21.92 -9.77
CA GLU A 100 -1.77 -21.13 -10.89
C GLU A 100 -2.88 -20.80 -11.90
N ILE A 101 -2.89 -19.56 -12.39
CA ILE A 101 -3.85 -19.09 -13.38
C ILE A 101 -3.16 -19.02 -14.73
N GLU A 102 -3.62 -19.80 -15.70
CA GLU A 102 -3.15 -19.73 -17.08
C GLU A 102 -3.95 -18.70 -17.88
N ILE A 103 -3.26 -17.70 -18.42
CA ILE A 103 -3.81 -16.70 -19.32
C ILE A 103 -3.40 -17.06 -20.74
N LEU A 104 -4.40 -17.44 -21.54
CA LEU A 104 -4.24 -17.77 -22.95
C LEU A 104 -4.42 -16.53 -23.84
N PRO A 105 -3.74 -16.47 -25.00
CA PRO A 105 -3.97 -15.40 -25.97
C PRO A 105 -5.42 -15.43 -26.50
N PRO A 106 -5.97 -14.28 -26.91
CA PRO A 106 -7.30 -14.20 -27.50
C PRO A 106 -7.46 -15.16 -28.69
N ALA A 107 -8.63 -15.80 -28.81
CA ALA A 107 -8.90 -16.75 -29.87
C ALA A 107 -8.62 -16.15 -31.26
N GLY A 108 -7.78 -16.82 -32.05
CA GLY A 108 -7.42 -16.38 -33.40
C GLY A 108 -6.27 -15.37 -33.48
N GLN A 109 -5.62 -15.00 -32.37
CA GLN A 109 -4.42 -14.17 -32.36
C GLN A 109 -3.21 -14.97 -31.84
N PRO A 110 -2.08 -15.01 -32.58
CA PRO A 110 -0.85 -15.56 -32.04
C PRO A 110 -0.34 -14.64 -30.93
N GLY A 111 0.00 -15.22 -29.77
CA GLY A 111 0.43 -14.48 -28.58
C GLY A 111 0.99 -15.43 -27.52
N PRO A 112 1.74 -14.92 -26.53
CA PRO A 112 2.33 -15.76 -25.50
C PRO A 112 1.24 -16.15 -24.51
N SER A 113 1.25 -17.40 -24.04
CA SER A 113 0.54 -17.73 -22.81
C SER A 113 1.33 -17.19 -21.61
N THR A 114 0.61 -16.84 -20.55
CA THR A 114 1.19 -16.34 -19.30
C THR A 114 0.66 -17.16 -18.14
N ILE A 115 1.55 -17.64 -17.28
CA ILE A 115 1.17 -18.25 -16.01
C ILE A 115 1.25 -17.17 -14.92
N VAL A 116 0.16 -16.98 -14.20
CA VAL A 116 0.08 -16.08 -13.05
C VAL A 116 0.05 -16.90 -11.78
N ASN A 117 1.04 -16.66 -10.93
CA ASN A 117 1.10 -17.20 -9.59
C ASN A 117 0.76 -16.09 -8.60
N GLU A 118 -0.13 -16.33 -7.65
CA GLU A 118 -0.45 -15.35 -6.61
C GLU A 118 0.06 -15.81 -5.25
N VAL A 119 0.49 -14.86 -4.43
CA VAL A 119 0.84 -15.05 -3.03
C VAL A 119 0.00 -14.08 -2.21
N MET A 120 -0.85 -14.63 -1.36
CA MET A 120 -1.69 -13.87 -0.44
C MET A 120 -1.07 -13.90 0.95
N LEU A 121 -0.80 -12.71 1.51
CA LEU A 121 -0.38 -12.55 2.89
C LEU A 121 -1.57 -12.07 3.70
N LYS A 122 -1.94 -12.84 4.72
CA LYS A 122 -3.03 -12.47 5.63
C LYS A 122 -2.51 -11.68 6.80
N GLY A 123 -3.22 -10.61 7.16
CA GLY A 123 -2.87 -9.78 8.30
C GLY A 123 -3.88 -8.67 8.52
N LYS A 124 -3.47 -7.62 9.24
CA LYS A 124 -4.31 -6.44 9.49
C LYS A 124 -4.80 -5.77 8.19
N GLN A 125 -4.00 -5.85 7.14
CA GLN A 125 -4.41 -5.56 5.79
C GLN A 125 -3.92 -6.70 4.92
N SER A 126 -4.84 -7.48 4.34
CA SER A 126 -4.45 -8.53 3.41
C SER A 126 -3.84 -7.92 2.14
N SER A 127 -2.83 -8.58 1.61
CA SER A 127 -2.14 -8.21 0.38
C SER A 127 -2.08 -9.40 -0.56
N ILE A 128 -2.18 -9.15 -1.86
CA ILE A 128 -2.04 -10.16 -2.92
C ILE A 128 -0.89 -9.70 -3.82
N TYR A 129 0.07 -10.57 -4.05
CA TYR A 129 1.22 -10.33 -4.90
C TYR A 129 1.20 -11.33 -6.06
N SER A 130 1.33 -10.84 -7.29
CA SER A 130 1.28 -11.69 -8.48
C SER A 130 2.66 -11.79 -9.12
N HIS A 131 3.09 -13.01 -9.42
CA HIS A 131 4.28 -13.33 -10.19
C HIS A 131 3.87 -13.84 -11.56
N PHE A 132 4.31 -13.15 -12.61
CA PHE A 132 4.00 -13.48 -14.00
C PHE A 132 5.18 -14.21 -14.64
N ARG A 133 4.89 -15.37 -15.25
CA ARG A 133 5.83 -16.09 -16.09
C ARG A 133 5.27 -16.13 -17.51
N LEU A 134 6.01 -15.56 -18.45
CA LEU A 134 5.71 -15.67 -19.88
C LEU A 134 6.25 -17.02 -20.36
N GLU A 135 5.41 -17.82 -20.99
CA GLU A 135 5.86 -19.05 -21.65
C GLU A 135 6.48 -18.70 -23.02
N PRO A 136 7.61 -19.34 -23.38
CA PRO A 136 8.27 -19.10 -24.65
C PRO A 136 7.39 -19.57 -25.83
N PHE A 137 7.51 -18.85 -26.94
CA PHE A 137 6.81 -19.12 -28.19
C PHE A 137 7.51 -20.17 -29.07
#